data_AF-A0A139XGK3-F1
#
_entry.id   AF-A0A139XGK3-F1
#
_cell.length_a   1.000
_cell.length_b   1.000
_cell.length_c   1.000
_cell.angle_alpha   90.00
_cell.angle_beta   90.00
_cell.angle_gamma   90.00
#
_symmetry.space_group_name_H-M   'P 1'
#
loop_
_entity.id
_entity.type
_entity.pdbx_description
1 polymer ?
#
loop_
_entity_poly.entity_id
_entity_poly.type
_entity_poly.pdbx_seq_one_letter_code
_entity_poly.pdbx_strand_id
1 'polypeptide(L)'
;MSNANLSGANLSDTDLFGANLSGAYLSNADLRNAYLSCAYLSDANLSGVNLFDANLSDAIVVNALFGRNEGLTEDMKHDLEQRGAIFGDRPPVLTPH
;
A
#
# COMPACT_ATOMS: atom_id res chain seq x y z
N MET A 1 -16.37 7.93 -2.00
CA MET A 1 -16.35 7.51 -0.59
C MET A 1 -15.26 6.49 -0.47
N SER A 2 -14.25 6.69 0.39
CA SER A 2 -13.44 5.56 0.90
C SER A 2 -12.50 5.99 2.02
N ASN A 3 -13.05 6.60 3.08
CA ASN A 3 -12.41 6.66 4.40
C ASN A 3 -12.74 5.36 5.17
N ALA A 4 -12.66 4.21 4.50
CA ALA A 4 -13.00 2.92 5.11
C ALA A 4 -12.01 2.62 6.22
N ASN A 5 -12.50 2.34 7.42
CA ASN A 5 -11.66 1.89 8.51
C ASN A 5 -11.53 0.37 8.45
N LEU A 6 -10.37 -0.08 7.98
CA LEU A 6 -9.95 -1.47 7.85
C LEU A 6 -8.68 -1.74 8.69
N SER A 7 -8.38 -0.87 9.66
CA SER A 7 -7.23 -1.02 10.53
C SER A 7 -7.30 -2.34 11.29
N GLY A 8 -6.23 -3.14 11.23
CA GLY A 8 -6.17 -4.47 11.83
C GLY A 8 -7.08 -5.53 11.20
N ALA A 9 -7.74 -5.23 10.07
CA ALA A 9 -8.57 -6.21 9.38
C ALA A 9 -7.72 -7.35 8.84
N ASN A 10 -8.29 -8.56 8.82
CA ASN A 10 -7.73 -9.67 8.07
C ASN A 10 -8.30 -9.66 6.65
N LEU A 11 -7.44 -9.34 5.69
CA LEU A 11 -7.71 -9.31 4.26
C LEU A 11 -6.76 -10.26 3.51
N SER A 12 -6.19 -11.26 4.21
CA SER A 12 -5.30 -12.23 3.60
C SER A 12 -6.03 -13.02 2.51
N ASP A 13 -5.31 -13.33 1.43
CA ASP A 13 -5.80 -14.15 0.31
C ASP A 13 -7.04 -13.56 -0.42
N THR A 14 -7.36 -12.28 -0.19
CA THR A 14 -8.51 -11.62 -0.81
C THR A 14 -8.21 -11.14 -2.23
N ASP A 15 -9.22 -11.19 -3.10
CA ASP A 15 -9.18 -10.55 -4.41
C ASP A 15 -9.60 -9.08 -4.26
N LEU A 16 -8.64 -8.18 -4.42
CA LEU A 16 -8.81 -6.73 -4.39
C LEU A 16 -8.40 -6.11 -5.73
N PHE A 17 -8.43 -6.89 -6.82
CA PHE A 17 -8.06 -6.42 -8.14
C PHE A 17 -8.89 -5.20 -8.54
N GLY A 18 -8.23 -4.08 -8.82
CA GLY A 18 -8.92 -2.83 -9.18
C GLY A 18 -9.78 -2.21 -8.08
N ALA A 19 -9.68 -2.68 -6.83
CA ALA A 19 -10.49 -2.17 -5.73
C ALA A 19 -10.18 -0.69 -5.45
N ASN A 20 -11.21 0.09 -5.13
CA ASN A 20 -11.03 1.47 -4.69
C ASN A 20 -10.88 1.54 -3.16
N LEU A 21 -9.65 1.68 -2.71
CA LEU A 21 -9.23 1.81 -1.31
C LEU A 21 -8.58 3.19 -1.06
N SER A 22 -8.78 4.16 -1.95
CA SER A 22 -8.18 5.49 -1.83
C SER A 22 -8.65 6.17 -0.54
N GLY A 23 -7.73 6.60 0.32
CA GLY A 23 -8.01 7.21 1.63
C GLY A 23 -8.38 6.20 2.73
N ALA A 24 -8.30 4.89 2.48
CA ALA A 24 -8.63 3.88 3.48
C ALA A 24 -7.60 3.86 4.62
N TYR A 25 -8.08 3.58 5.83
CA TYR A 25 -7.21 3.29 6.98
C TYR A 25 -7.00 1.78 7.04
N LEU A 26 -5.81 1.33 6.61
CA LEU A 26 -5.41 -0.09 6.60
C LEU A 26 -4.33 -0.39 7.64
N SER A 27 -4.06 0.53 8.56
CA SER A 27 -2.93 0.38 9.48
C SER A 27 -2.98 -0.94 10.25
N ASN A 28 -1.86 -1.67 10.26
CA ASN A 28 -1.70 -3.00 10.86
C ASN A 28 -2.65 -4.08 10.31
N ALA A 29 -3.25 -3.90 9.13
CA ALA A 29 -4.03 -4.94 8.48
C ALA A 29 -3.13 -6.10 7.99
N ASP A 30 -3.73 -7.28 7.86
CA ASP A 30 -3.10 -8.45 7.24
C ASP A 30 -3.54 -8.54 5.78
N LEU A 31 -2.61 -8.31 4.85
CA LEU A 31 -2.82 -8.37 3.39
C LEU A 31 -1.94 -9.45 2.75
N ARG A 32 -1.51 -10.46 3.51
CA ARG A 32 -0.72 -11.57 2.98
C ARG A 32 -1.43 -12.25 1.81
N ASN A 33 -0.71 -12.53 0.73
CA ASN A 33 -1.24 -13.13 -0.51
C ASN A 33 -2.39 -12.34 -1.18
N ALA A 34 -2.68 -11.10 -0.78
CA ALA A 34 -3.79 -10.35 -1.35
C ALA A 34 -3.48 -9.95 -2.81
N TYR A 35 -4.48 -10.03 -3.68
CA TYR A 35 -4.38 -9.59 -5.07
C TYR A 35 -4.76 -8.11 -5.17
N LEU A 36 -3.78 -7.22 -5.01
CA LEU A 36 -3.96 -5.75 -5.06
C LEU A 36 -3.59 -5.15 -6.43
N SER A 37 -3.47 -5.98 -7.46
CA SER A 37 -3.08 -5.48 -8.77
C SER A 37 -4.13 -4.49 -9.31
N CYS A 38 -3.67 -3.37 -9.88
CA CYS A 38 -4.50 -2.25 -10.33
C CYS A 38 -5.35 -1.57 -9.22
N ALA A 39 -5.18 -1.90 -7.94
CA ALA A 39 -5.97 -1.29 -6.86
C ALA A 39 -5.64 0.20 -6.68
N TYR A 40 -6.64 1.01 -6.34
CA TYR A 40 -6.45 2.42 -6.00
C TYR A 40 -6.20 2.55 -4.50
N LEU A 41 -4.98 2.92 -4.11
CA LEU A 41 -4.50 3.08 -2.74
C LEU A 41 -4.05 4.52 -2.45
N SER A 42 -4.41 5.49 -3.30
CA SER A 42 -4.03 6.89 -3.12
C SER A 42 -4.43 7.40 -1.74
N ASP A 43 -3.52 8.09 -1.05
CA ASP A 43 -3.73 8.65 0.29
C ASP A 43 -4.12 7.61 1.38
N ALA A 44 -4.01 6.30 1.11
CA ALA A 44 -4.31 5.25 2.08
C ALA A 44 -3.21 5.13 3.14
N ASN A 45 -3.59 4.78 4.37
CA ASN A 45 -2.62 4.48 5.43
C ASN A 45 -2.36 2.98 5.51
N LEU A 46 -1.22 2.55 4.97
CA LEU A 46 -0.73 1.17 4.95
C LEU A 46 0.37 0.93 6.01
N SER A 47 0.51 1.80 7.01
CA SER A 47 1.54 1.64 8.04
C SER A 47 1.34 0.34 8.85
N GLY A 48 2.40 -0.45 9.02
CA GLY A 48 2.40 -1.70 9.77
C GLY A 48 1.67 -2.85 9.09
N VAL A 49 1.24 -2.70 7.83
CA VAL A 49 0.56 -3.77 7.10
C VAL A 49 1.52 -4.92 6.79
N ASN A 50 1.02 -6.15 6.93
CA ASN A 50 1.70 -7.34 6.44
C ASN A 50 1.40 -7.57 4.96
N LEU A 51 2.41 -7.47 4.10
CA LEU A 51 2.31 -7.59 2.63
C LEU A 51 3.08 -8.80 2.08
N PHE A 52 3.37 -9.83 2.89
CA PHE A 52 4.05 -11.03 2.35
C PHE A 52 3.24 -11.62 1.19
N ASP A 53 3.91 -11.81 0.05
CA ASP A 53 3.35 -12.34 -1.20
C ASP A 53 2.14 -11.55 -1.74
N ALA A 54 1.89 -10.33 -1.27
CA ALA A 54 0.85 -9.46 -1.81
C ALA A 54 1.25 -8.94 -3.20
N ASN A 55 0.32 -8.95 -4.15
CA ASN A 55 0.58 -8.46 -5.50
C ASN A 55 0.15 -6.98 -5.64
N LEU A 56 1.12 -6.06 -5.62
CA LEU A 56 0.93 -4.61 -5.78
C LEU A 56 1.21 -4.10 -7.21
N SER A 57 1.28 -5.00 -8.19
CA SER A 57 1.58 -4.65 -9.59
C SER A 57 0.52 -3.67 -10.12
N ASP A 58 0.95 -2.55 -10.68
CA ASP A 58 0.07 -1.50 -11.25
C ASP A 58 -0.91 -0.82 -10.28
N ALA A 59 -0.82 -1.08 -8.97
CA ALA A 59 -1.58 -0.33 -7.97
C ALA A 59 -1.28 1.19 -8.02
N ILE A 60 -2.24 2.04 -7.68
CA ILE A 60 -2.00 3.48 -7.63
C ILE A 60 -1.76 3.86 -6.18
N VAL A 61 -0.51 4.16 -5.83
CA VAL A 61 -0.02 4.37 -4.45
C VAL A 61 0.41 5.81 -4.17
N VAL A 62 -0.04 6.77 -4.99
CA VAL A 62 0.31 8.18 -4.83
C VAL A 62 -0.12 8.67 -3.45
N ASN A 63 0.82 9.23 -2.68
CA ASN A 63 0.67 9.65 -1.28
C ASN A 63 0.26 8.56 -0.29
N ALA A 64 0.29 7.29 -0.70
CA ALA A 64 0.01 6.19 0.21
C ALA A 64 1.13 6.10 1.27
N LEU A 65 0.73 5.99 2.53
CA LEU A 65 1.66 5.96 3.65
C LEU A 65 2.07 4.53 3.96
N PHE A 66 3.32 4.19 3.67
CA PHE A 66 3.98 2.97 4.07
C PHE A 66 4.91 3.24 5.27
N GLY A 67 5.10 2.25 6.11
CA GLY A 67 5.97 2.37 7.28
C GLY A 67 5.93 1.11 8.11
N ARG A 68 7.11 0.55 8.42
CA ARG A 68 7.24 -0.70 9.18
C ARG A 68 6.39 -1.85 8.60
N ASN A 69 6.28 -1.92 7.27
CA ASN A 69 5.60 -3.00 6.57
C ASN A 69 6.43 -4.27 6.59
N GLU A 70 5.76 -5.41 6.70
CA GLU A 70 6.36 -6.73 6.49
C GLU A 70 6.14 -7.18 5.04
N GLY A 71 7.03 -8.01 4.50
CA GLY A 71 6.89 -8.58 3.16
C GLY A 71 7.29 -7.69 1.98
N LEU A 72 7.68 -6.42 2.21
CA LEU A 72 8.26 -5.57 1.16
C LEU A 72 9.77 -5.73 1.07
N THR A 73 10.28 -6.09 -0.11
CA THR A 73 11.72 -6.04 -0.42
C THR A 73 12.17 -4.60 -0.69
N GLU A 74 13.48 -4.34 -0.68
CA GLU A 74 14.01 -3.00 -0.98
C GLU A 74 13.69 -2.55 -2.41
N ASP A 75 13.69 -3.46 -3.39
CA ASP A 75 13.32 -3.16 -4.77
C ASP A 75 11.84 -2.76 -4.88
N MET A 76 10.95 -3.46 -4.14
CA MET A 76 9.54 -3.10 -4.08
C MET A 76 9.34 -1.73 -3.43
N LYS A 77 10.07 -1.43 -2.35
CA LYS A 77 10.00 -0.11 -1.71
C LYS A 77 10.46 0.98 -2.67
N HIS A 78 11.56 0.76 -3.39
CA HIS A 78 12.06 1.71 -4.37
C HIS A 78 11.05 1.96 -5.50
N ASP A 79 10.45 0.89 -6.06
CA ASP A 79 9.38 1.01 -7.06
C ASP A 79 8.18 1.80 -6.54
N LEU A 80 7.70 1.48 -5.33
CA LEU A 80 6.59 2.17 -4.69
C LEU A 80 6.92 3.65 -4.44
N GLU A 81 8.13 3.98 -3.98
CA GLU A 81 8.62 5.35 -3.83
C GLU A 81 8.61 6.10 -5.17
N GLN A 82 9.09 5.49 -6.26
CA GLN A 82 9.04 6.09 -7.61
C GLN A 82 7.59 6.30 -8.10
N ARG A 83 6.65 5.49 -7.62
CA ARG A 83 5.21 5.62 -7.90
C ARG A 83 4.49 6.60 -6.96
N GLY A 84 5.21 7.30 -6.09
CA GLY A 84 4.68 8.35 -5.22
C GLY A 84 4.25 7.89 -3.84
N ALA A 85 4.59 6.67 -3.42
CA ALA A 85 4.40 6.23 -2.04
C ALA A 85 5.34 6.97 -1.08
N ILE A 86 4.89 7.12 0.17
CA ILE A 86 5.64 7.79 1.23
C ILE A 86 6.04 6.75 2.27
N PHE A 87 7.33 6.60 2.55
CA PHE A 87 7.82 5.79 3.66
C PHE A 87 8.16 6.70 4.84
N GLY A 88 7.64 6.39 6.03
CA GLY A 88 7.61 7.27 7.22
C GLY A 88 8.91 7.96 7.68
N ASP A 89 10.07 7.61 7.12
CA ASP A 89 11.36 8.22 7.46
C ASP A 89 12.02 9.00 6.30
N ARG A 90 11.42 9.05 5.10
CA ARG A 90 12.01 9.75 3.94
C ARG A 90 11.05 10.82 3.40
N PRO A 91 11.50 12.08 3.26
CA PRO A 91 10.70 13.07 2.54
C PRO A 91 10.45 12.58 1.10
N PRO A 92 9.33 12.97 0.47
CA PRO A 92 9.01 12.57 -0.89
C PRO A 92 10.21 12.85 -1.79
N VAL A 93 10.72 11.81 -2.46
CA VAL A 93 11.77 12.01 -3.46
C VAL A 93 11.11 12.71 -4.65
N LEU A 94 11.28 14.03 -4.72
CA LEU A 94 10.99 14.79 -5.92
C LEU A 94 12.03 14.39 -6.97
N THR A 95 11.79 13.32 -7.74
CA THR A 95 12.58 13.07 -8.95
C THR A 95 12.15 14.12 -10.00
N PRO A 96 13.05 14.98 -10.48
CA PRO A 96 12.76 15.80 -11.65
C PRO A 96 12.71 14.88 -12.87
N HIS A 97 11.69 15.05 -13.70
CA HIS A 97 11.54 14.39 -15.00
C HIS A 97 12.69 14.69 -15.96
#